data_AF-A0A1I6DWR0-F1
#
_entry.id   AF-A0A1I6DWR0-F1
#
_cell.length_a   1.000
_cell.length_b   1.000
_cell.length_c   1.000
_cell.angle_alpha   90.00
_cell.angle_beta   90.00
_cell.angle_gamma   90.00
#
_symmetry.space_group_name_H-M   'P 1'
#
loop_
_entity.id
_entity.type
_entity.pdbx_description
1 polymer ?
#
loop_
_entity_poly.entity_id
_entity_poly.type
_entity_poly.pdbx_seq_one_letter_code
_entity_poly.pdbx_strand_id
1 'polypeptide(L)'
;MPPGGRSGADSSPPASHELNVEPEAIPALRNTFSAALIKLDKQIEMAITEFRVRPWAGDPVSQEAAEKFNDRSIADGDSALQALLNYQRQLKTAMDNLNQIERQYNVVEGDNTGMMNKSGC
;
A
#
# COMPACT_ATOMS: atom_id res chain seq x y z
N MET A 1 26.35 -26.86 -26.30
CA MET A 1 25.21 -25.91 -26.40
C MET A 1 24.36 -26.04 -25.16
N PRO A 2 24.31 -25.04 -24.26
CA PRO A 2 23.22 -24.93 -23.29
C PRO A 2 22.32 -23.72 -23.65
N PRO A 3 20.98 -23.80 -23.49
CA PRO A 3 20.18 -22.60 -23.41
C PRO A 3 20.14 -22.11 -21.96
N GLY A 4 20.42 -20.83 -21.81
CA GLY A 4 20.25 -20.09 -20.57
C GLY A 4 18.78 -19.76 -20.30
N GLY A 5 18.47 -19.62 -19.02
CA GLY A 5 17.18 -19.13 -18.52
C GLY A 5 17.39 -18.47 -17.17
N ARG A 6 18.05 -17.30 -17.18
CA ARG A 6 18.00 -16.36 -16.07
C ARG A 6 16.86 -15.40 -16.37
N SER A 7 15.77 -15.48 -15.61
CA SER A 7 14.83 -14.37 -15.49
C SER A 7 14.86 -13.97 -14.03
N GLY A 8 15.47 -12.82 -13.79
CA GLY A 8 15.67 -12.24 -12.49
C GLY A 8 14.33 -11.90 -11.87
N ALA A 9 14.05 -12.51 -10.73
CA ALA A 9 13.31 -11.82 -9.71
C ALA A 9 14.22 -10.68 -9.22
N ASP A 10 14.18 -9.54 -9.90
CA ASP A 10 14.61 -8.26 -9.33
C ASP A 10 13.55 -7.87 -8.30
N SER A 11 13.50 -8.59 -7.18
CA SER A 11 12.88 -8.13 -5.96
C SER A 11 13.79 -7.06 -5.37
N SER A 12 13.77 -5.90 -6.03
CA SER A 12 14.31 -4.68 -5.45
C SER A 12 13.64 -4.48 -4.09
N PRO A 13 14.41 -4.30 -3.00
CA PRO A 13 13.82 -4.05 -1.69
C PRO A 13 12.90 -2.83 -1.78
N PRO A 14 11.81 -2.77 -1.00
CA PRO A 14 10.91 -1.63 -1.02
C PRO A 14 11.73 -0.38 -0.69
N ALA A 15 11.90 0.50 -1.68
CA ALA A 15 12.60 1.74 -1.50
C ALA A 15 11.89 2.53 -0.39
N SER A 16 12.60 2.78 0.71
CA SER A 16 12.12 3.66 1.78
C SER A 16 11.98 5.06 1.20
N HIS A 17 10.74 5.45 0.87
CA HIS A 17 10.43 6.81 0.41
C HIS A 17 10.16 7.67 1.65
N GLU A 18 11.14 8.48 2.02
CA GLU A 18 10.92 9.57 2.96
C GLU A 18 10.17 10.70 2.24
N LEU A 19 9.01 11.08 2.80
CA LEU A 19 8.22 12.21 2.34
C LEU A 19 8.44 13.36 3.31
N ASN A 20 9.03 14.45 2.80
CA ASN A 20 9.05 15.71 3.52
C ASN A 20 7.73 16.44 3.25
N VAL A 21 7.01 16.84 4.31
CA VAL A 21 5.63 17.33 4.22
C VAL A 21 5.51 18.63 5.01
N GLU A 22 5.00 19.67 4.35
CA GLU A 22 4.63 20.93 5.01
C GLU A 22 3.35 20.73 5.85
N PRO A 23 3.24 21.33 7.04
CA PRO A 23 2.08 21.15 7.93
C PRO A 23 0.73 21.45 7.26
N GLU A 24 0.66 22.50 6.43
CA GLU A 24 -0.56 22.85 5.70
C GLU A 24 -1.00 21.80 4.67
N ALA A 25 -0.08 20.95 4.20
CA ALA A 25 -0.37 19.91 3.21
C ALA A 25 -0.89 18.62 3.84
N ILE A 26 -0.75 18.44 5.16
CA ILE A 26 -1.16 17.21 5.88
C ILE A 26 -2.64 16.88 5.66
N PRO A 27 -3.61 17.82 5.78
CA PRO A 27 -5.02 17.51 5.56
C PRO A 27 -5.32 17.03 4.14
N ALA A 28 -4.68 17.63 3.14
CA ALA A 28 -4.85 17.26 1.73
C ALA A 28 -4.27 15.88 1.42
N LEU A 29 -3.09 15.57 1.97
CA LEU A 29 -2.47 14.25 1.85
C LEU A 29 -3.32 13.16 2.53
N ARG A 30 -3.85 13.44 3.73
CA ARG A 30 -4.75 12.52 4.43
C ARG A 30 -5.99 12.19 3.60
N ASN A 31 -6.62 13.20 2.99
CA ASN A 31 -7.77 12.97 2.12
C ASN A 31 -7.41 12.13 0.89
N THR A 32 -6.27 12.42 0.27
CA THR A 32 -5.78 11.69 -0.92
C THR A 32 -5.50 10.22 -0.60
N PHE A 33 -4.81 9.94 0.50
CA PHE A 33 -4.50 8.58 0.93
C PHE A 33 -5.76 7.83 1.38
N SER A 34 -6.70 8.50 2.04
CA SER A 34 -8.01 7.90 2.36
C SER A 34 -8.78 7.50 1.10
N ALA A 35 -8.85 8.38 0.09
CA ALA A 35 -9.50 8.06 -1.18
C ALA A 35 -8.79 6.91 -1.93
N ALA A 36 -7.45 6.88 -1.88
CA ALA A 36 -6.68 5.78 -2.45
C ALA A 36 -6.94 4.45 -1.74
N LEU A 37 -7.01 4.44 -0.40
CA LEU A 37 -7.34 3.27 0.40
C LEU A 37 -8.74 2.75 0.09
N ILE A 38 -9.76 3.61 0.02
CA ILE A 38 -11.13 3.21 -0.33
C ILE A 38 -11.16 2.49 -1.69
N LYS A 39 -10.45 3.03 -2.69
CA LYS A 39 -10.37 2.41 -4.02
C LYS A 39 -9.64 1.07 -3.96
N LEU A 40 -8.52 1.01 -3.25
CA LEU A 40 -7.69 -0.19 -3.14
C LEU A 40 -8.43 -1.31 -2.40
N ASP A 41 -9.14 -0.99 -1.31
CA ASP A 41 -9.94 -1.94 -0.53
C ASP A 41 -10.99 -2.63 -1.41
N LYS A 42 -11.68 -1.85 -2.25
CA LYS A 42 -12.64 -2.40 -3.23
C LYS A 42 -11.97 -3.33 -4.25
N GLN A 43 -10.78 -2.97 -4.75
CA GLN A 43 -10.05 -3.82 -5.70
C GLN A 43 -9.59 -5.13 -5.06
N ILE A 44 -9.13 -5.07 -3.81
CA ILE A 44 -8.72 -6.26 -3.05
C ILE A 44 -9.93 -7.16 -2.79
N GLU A 45 -11.08 -6.59 -2.40
CA GLU A 45 -12.31 -7.36 -2.19
C GLU A 45 -12.72 -8.11 -3.46
N MET A 46 -12.81 -7.41 -4.60
CA MET A 46 -13.11 -8.03 -5.90
C MET A 46 -12.06 -9.09 -6.28
N ALA A 47 -10.78 -8.84 -6.00
CA ALA A 47 -9.72 -9.79 -6.28
C ALA A 47 -9.87 -11.09 -5.46
N ILE A 48 -10.30 -10.99 -4.21
CA ILE A 48 -10.52 -12.16 -3.36
C ILE A 48 -11.74 -12.97 -3.82
N THR A 49 -12.83 -12.29 -4.19
CA THR A 49 -14.12 -12.95 -4.47
C THR A 49 -14.23 -13.47 -5.91
N GLU A 50 -13.65 -12.77 -6.88
CA GLU A 50 -13.93 -12.99 -8.30
C GLU A 50 -12.73 -13.47 -9.11
N PHE A 51 -11.51 -13.35 -8.60
CA PHE A 51 -10.31 -13.45 -9.43
C PHE A 51 -9.79 -14.89 -9.62
N ARG A 52 -10.39 -15.88 -8.96
CA ARG A 52 -9.98 -17.28 -9.13
C ARG A 52 -10.52 -17.82 -10.46
N VAL A 53 -9.63 -17.98 -11.42
CA VAL A 53 -9.95 -18.47 -12.76
C VAL A 53 -10.15 -19.98 -12.71
N ARG A 54 -11.21 -20.45 -13.38
CA ARG A 54 -11.46 -21.87 -13.62
C ARG A 54 -10.97 -22.25 -15.02
N PRO A 55 -10.55 -23.51 -15.24
CA PRO A 55 -10.25 -24.01 -16.58
C PRO A 55 -11.46 -23.78 -17.50
N TRP A 56 -11.21 -23.29 -18.71
CA TRP A 56 -12.26 -23.05 -19.69
C TRP A 56 -12.73 -24.40 -20.22
N ALA A 57 -14.03 -24.70 -20.10
CA ALA A 57 -14.62 -25.97 -20.54
C ALA A 57 -14.02 -27.27 -19.94
N GLY A 58 -13.14 -27.19 -18.93
CA GLY A 58 -12.55 -28.36 -18.28
C GLY A 58 -11.53 -29.12 -19.15
N ASP A 59 -10.96 -28.47 -20.15
CA ASP A 59 -9.93 -29.10 -20.98
C ASP A 59 -8.55 -29.10 -20.27
N PRO A 60 -7.67 -30.08 -20.56
CA PRO A 60 -6.37 -30.19 -19.90
C PRO A 60 -5.42 -29.02 -20.17
N VAL A 61 -5.58 -28.31 -21.28
CA VAL A 61 -4.68 -27.21 -21.67
C VAL A 61 -5.04 -25.95 -20.87
N SER A 62 -6.33 -25.66 -20.72
CA SER A 62 -6.77 -24.54 -19.89
C SER A 62 -6.60 -24.79 -18.39
N GLN A 63 -6.47 -26.06 -17.97
CA GLN A 63 -6.18 -26.40 -16.59
C GLN A 63 -4.82 -25.86 -16.12
N GLU A 64 -3.75 -26.16 -16.85
CA GLU A 64 -2.41 -25.69 -16.49
C GLU A 64 -2.32 -24.15 -16.50
N ALA A 65 -2.99 -23.52 -17.47
CA ALA A 65 -3.05 -22.06 -17.55
C ALA A 65 -3.81 -21.45 -16.36
N ALA A 66 -4.95 -22.03 -15.97
CA ALA A 66 -5.73 -21.57 -14.83
C ALA A 66 -4.97 -21.75 -13.50
N GLU A 67 -4.27 -22.87 -13.31
CA GLU A 67 -3.42 -23.13 -12.14
C GLU A 67 -2.31 -22.08 -12.02
N LYS A 68 -1.49 -21.92 -13.07
CA LYS A 68 -0.39 -20.93 -13.07
C LYS A 68 -0.86 -19.50 -12.86
N PHE A 69 -2.01 -19.13 -13.42
CA PHE A 69 -2.60 -17.83 -13.22
C PHE A 69 -3.01 -17.61 -11.76
N ASN A 70 -3.73 -18.58 -11.18
CA ASN A 70 -4.19 -18.50 -9.79
C ASN A 70 -3.02 -18.46 -8.80
N ASP A 71 -1.95 -19.21 -9.07
CA ASP A 71 -0.75 -19.22 -8.23
C ASP A 71 -0.10 -17.82 -8.20
N ARG A 72 0.20 -17.27 -9.39
CA ARG A 72 0.79 -15.92 -9.55
C ARG A 72 -0.11 -14.80 -9.01
N SER A 73 -1.42 -14.99 -9.02
CA SER A 73 -2.36 -13.92 -8.71
C SER A 73 -2.83 -13.93 -7.26
N ILE A 74 -2.96 -15.11 -6.63
CA ILE A 74 -3.65 -15.29 -5.35
C ILE A 74 -2.84 -16.10 -4.34
N ALA A 75 -2.26 -17.23 -4.75
CA ALA A 75 -1.81 -18.26 -3.80
C ALA A 75 -0.34 -18.16 -3.39
N ASP A 76 0.52 -17.56 -4.23
CA ASP A 76 1.95 -17.45 -3.95
C ASP A 76 2.29 -16.29 -3.00
N GLY A 77 3.43 -16.38 -2.31
CA GLY A 77 3.94 -15.35 -1.40
C GLY A 77 4.29 -14.04 -2.09
N ASP A 78 4.65 -14.09 -3.37
CA ASP A 78 4.87 -12.93 -4.25
C ASP A 78 3.69 -12.66 -5.19
N SER A 79 2.49 -13.16 -4.84
CA SER A 79 1.31 -12.98 -5.67
C SER A 79 0.89 -11.51 -5.78
N ALA A 80 0.17 -11.20 -6.88
CA ALA A 80 -0.38 -9.87 -7.09
C ALA A 80 -1.29 -9.42 -5.92
N LEU A 81 -2.11 -10.32 -5.38
CA LEU A 81 -2.94 -10.04 -4.21
C LEU A 81 -2.09 -9.68 -2.98
N GLN A 82 -1.01 -10.42 -2.73
CA GLN A 82 -0.13 -10.15 -1.59
C GLN A 82 0.61 -8.80 -1.75
N ALA A 83 1.00 -8.44 -2.98
CA ALA A 83 1.57 -7.12 -3.27
C ALA A 83 0.56 -5.99 -2.97
N LEU A 84 -0.71 -6.15 -3.36
CA LEU A 84 -1.76 -5.17 -3.06
C LEU A 84 -2.01 -5.04 -1.54
N LEU A 85 -2.06 -6.15 -0.81
CA LEU A 85 -2.21 -6.15 0.65
C LEU A 85 -1.03 -5.46 1.36
N ASN A 86 0.20 -5.71 0.88
CA ASN A 86 1.38 -5.05 1.41
C ASN A 86 1.37 -3.55 1.14
N TYR A 87 0.96 -3.13 -0.05
CA TYR A 87 0.83 -1.71 -0.38
C TYR A 87 -0.27 -1.03 0.46
N GLN A 88 -1.41 -1.70 0.68
CA GLN A 88 -2.46 -1.21 1.58
C GLN A 88 -1.91 -0.98 3.00
N ARG A 89 -1.10 -1.91 3.52
CA ARG A 89 -0.46 -1.76 4.83
C ARG A 89 0.48 -0.54 4.87
N GLN A 90 1.29 -0.35 3.82
CA GLN A 90 2.18 0.81 3.71
C GLN A 90 1.40 2.14 3.71
N LEU A 91 0.29 2.22 2.96
CA LEU A 91 -0.57 3.40 2.94
C LEU A 91 -1.21 3.69 4.32
N LYS A 92 -1.66 2.65 5.03
CA LYS A 92 -2.19 2.78 6.40
C LYS A 92 -1.12 3.30 7.37
N THR A 93 0.09 2.73 7.32
CA THR A 93 1.22 3.21 8.13
C THR A 93 1.56 4.67 7.81
N ALA A 94 1.54 5.07 6.54
CA ALA A 94 1.77 6.46 6.17
C ALA A 94 0.70 7.41 6.75
N MET A 95 -0.57 7.01 6.72
CA MET A 95 -1.67 7.76 7.34
C MET A 95 -1.50 7.91 8.87
N ASP A 96 -1.10 6.84 9.55
CA ASP A 96 -0.87 6.86 11.00
C ASP A 96 0.29 7.81 11.37
N ASN A 97 1.36 7.81 10.57
CA ASN A 97 2.48 8.73 10.74
C ASN A 97 2.06 10.18 10.53
N LEU A 98 1.27 10.48 9.49
CA LEU A 98 0.73 11.83 9.27
C LEU A 98 -0.13 12.31 10.45
N ASN A 99 -0.97 11.43 11.02
CA ASN A 99 -1.76 11.75 12.22
C ASN A 99 -0.88 12.04 13.44
N GLN A 100 0.24 11.33 13.58
CA GLN A 100 1.17 11.55 14.68
C GLN A 100 1.90 12.89 14.53
N ILE A 101 2.35 13.22 13.32
CA ILE A 101 3.02 14.49 13.01
C ILE A 101 2.08 15.67 13.29
N GLU A 102 0.82 15.61 12.85
CA GLU A 102 -0.18 16.66 13.11
C GLU A 102 -0.41 16.89 14.62
N ARG A 103 -0.52 15.80 15.41
CA ARG A 103 -0.64 15.91 16.87
C ARG A 103 0.56 16.59 17.50
N GLN A 104 1.78 16.28 17.03
CA GLN A 104 3.00 16.90 17.54
C GLN A 104 3.04 18.40 17.23
N TYR A 105 2.65 18.82 16.02
CA TYR A 105 2.58 20.24 15.67
C TYR A 105 1.58 21.00 16.55
N ASN A 106 0.37 20.48 16.74
CA ASN A 106 -0.66 21.13 17.55
C ASN A 106 -0.23 21.31 19.02
N VAL A 107 0.53 20.37 19.59
CA VAL A 107 1.06 20.48 20.96
C VAL A 107 2.12 21.57 21.05
N VAL A 108 3.06 21.62 20.10
CA VAL A 108 4.15 22.61 20.10
C VAL A 108 3.62 24.04 19.90
N GLU A 109 2.63 24.24 19.02
CA GLU A 109 1.99 25.55 18.86
C GLU A 109 1.22 25.98 20.11
N GLY A 110 0.50 25.05 20.76
CA GLY A 110 -0.21 25.30 22.02
C GLY A 110 0.73 25.67 23.16
N ASP A 111 1.86 24.98 23.28
CA ASP A 111 2.88 25.27 24.30
C ASP A 111 3.57 26.62 24.04
N ASN A 112 3.91 26.95 22.79
CA ASN A 112 4.55 28.21 22.45
C ASN A 112 3.61 29.42 22.66
N THR A 113 2.35 29.31 22.26
CA THR A 113 1.35 30.36 22.56
C THR A 113 1.10 30.49 24.07
N GLY A 114 1.13 29.37 24.80
CA GLY A 114 1.02 29.31 26.26
C GLY A 114 2.24 29.80 27.05
N MET A 115 3.41 29.94 26.43
CA MET A 115 4.58 30.59 27.03
C MET A 115 4.64 32.07 26.65
N MET A 116 4.31 32.42 25.40
CA MET A 116 4.32 33.81 24.93
C MET A 116 3.28 34.69 25.62
N ASN A 117 2.10 34.14 25.95
CA ASN A 117 1.10 34.84 26.76
C ASN A 117 1.51 35.01 28.24
N LYS A 118 2.46 34.21 28.72
CA LYS A 118 2.91 34.17 30.12
C LYS A 118 4.14 35.04 30.35
N SER A 119 4.96 35.25 29.32
CA SER A 119 6.10 36.16 29.32
C SER A 119 5.76 37.60 28.93
N GLY A 120 4.49 37.88 28.58
CA GLY A 120 4.00 39.18 28.14
C GLY A 120 3.27 40.01 29.21
N CYS A 121 3.43 39.71 30.50
CA CYS A 121 2.90 40.49 31.62
C CYS A 121 4.02 40.91 32.58
#